data_AF-A0A938S419-F1
#
_entry.id   AF-A0A938S419-F1
#
_cell.length_a   1.000
_cell.length_b   1.000
_cell.length_c   1.000
_cell.angle_alpha   90.00
_cell.angle_beta   90.00
_cell.angle_gamma   90.00
#
_symmetry.space_group_name_H-M   'P 1'
#
loop_
_entity.id
_entity.type
_entity.pdbx_description
1 polymer ?
#
loop_
_entity_poly.entity_id
_entity_poly.type
_entity_poly.pdbx_seq_one_letter_code
_entity_poly.pdbx_strand_id
1 'polypeptide(L)'
;MFDYFRIDADWPGRAEVRRRVKSGAALTARQKADILETAMQRALEEAYPLSNAERRFIPYIEMHEFEALLFSDARILAEKTDIDISAIHRILDEHGEPEEINDDPQQAPSKQIMALNNSYRKVTMGKAIAEAIGIPTLREKCSHFNEWLIRLERLAVGRDTEQEKNQ
;
A
#
# COMPACT_ATOMS: atom_id res chain seq x y z
N MET A 1 -7.60 -4.58 -2.78
CA MET A 1 -6.79 -4.07 -1.67
C MET A 1 -7.11 -4.87 -0.44
N PHE A 2 -6.12 -5.53 0.14
CA PHE A 2 -6.24 -6.30 1.38
C PHE A 2 -5.26 -5.75 2.40
N ASP A 3 -5.70 -5.60 3.63
CA ASP A 3 -4.87 -5.18 4.78
C ASP A 3 -4.02 -6.37 5.25
N TYR A 4 -2.69 -6.22 5.21
CA TYR A 4 -1.73 -7.27 5.61
C TYR A 4 -1.95 -7.79 7.04
N PHE A 5 -2.52 -7.02 7.96
CA PHE A 5 -2.80 -7.47 9.34
C PHE A 5 -4.13 -8.19 9.48
N ARG A 6 -4.99 -8.09 8.47
CA ARG A 6 -6.34 -8.69 8.48
C ARG A 6 -6.46 -9.91 7.58
N ILE A 7 -5.45 -10.22 6.76
CA ILE A 7 -5.40 -11.49 6.03
C ILE A 7 -5.02 -12.64 6.96
N ASP A 8 -5.57 -13.83 6.71
CA ASP A 8 -5.38 -15.00 7.55
C ASP A 8 -3.91 -15.46 7.67
N ALA A 9 -3.65 -16.27 8.69
CA ALA A 9 -2.30 -16.79 8.96
C ALA A 9 -1.82 -17.81 7.91
N ASP A 10 -2.75 -18.49 7.27
CA ASP A 10 -2.57 -19.45 6.18
C ASP A 10 -2.74 -18.82 4.79
N TRP A 11 -2.92 -17.49 4.73
CA TRP A 11 -3.02 -16.76 3.47
C TRP A 11 -1.82 -17.07 2.54
N PRO A 12 -2.05 -17.30 1.23
CA PRO A 12 -1.00 -17.63 0.28
C PRO A 12 0.21 -16.69 0.38
N GLY A 13 1.41 -17.26 0.55
CA GLY A 13 2.65 -16.50 0.69
C GLY A 13 3.05 -16.14 2.13
N ARG A 14 2.16 -16.21 3.13
CA ARG A 14 2.52 -15.96 4.55
C ARG A 14 3.63 -16.87 5.05
N ALA A 15 3.55 -18.16 4.73
CA ALA A 15 4.55 -19.15 5.12
C ALA A 15 5.92 -18.85 4.50
N GLU A 16 5.95 -18.38 3.25
CA GLU A 16 7.17 -17.97 2.54
C GLU A 16 7.82 -16.76 3.20
N VAL A 17 7.05 -15.69 3.44
CA VAL A 17 7.53 -14.48 4.11
C VAL A 17 8.10 -14.82 5.48
N ARG A 18 7.35 -15.59 6.29
CA ARG A 18 7.80 -16.03 7.62
C ARG A 18 9.09 -16.85 7.55
N ARG A 19 9.22 -17.75 6.57
CA ARG A 19 10.41 -18.59 6.40
C ARG A 19 11.63 -17.75 6.05
N ARG A 20 11.51 -16.82 5.11
CA ARG A 20 12.61 -15.93 4.69
C ARG A 20 13.08 -15.01 5.80
N VAL A 21 12.14 -14.41 6.54
CA VAL A 21 12.46 -13.59 7.71
C VAL A 21 13.16 -14.43 8.79
N LYS A 22 12.67 -15.65 9.08
CA LYS A 22 13.32 -16.57 10.03
C LYS A 22 14.72 -17.02 9.59
N SER A 23 14.99 -17.08 8.29
CA SER A 23 16.34 -17.35 7.76
C SER A 23 17.25 -16.12 7.73
N GLY A 24 16.82 -14.98 8.30
CA GLY A 24 17.62 -13.77 8.41
C GLY A 24 17.52 -12.81 7.23
N ALA A 25 16.57 -13.01 6.30
CA ALA A 25 16.36 -12.05 5.22
C ALA A 25 15.68 -10.78 5.73
N ALA A 26 16.30 -9.62 5.48
CA ALA A 26 15.67 -8.31 5.64
C ALA A 26 14.80 -8.03 4.42
N LEU A 27 13.52 -8.36 4.51
CA LEU A 27 12.55 -8.09 3.43
C LEU A 27 11.92 -6.71 3.60
N THR A 28 11.96 -5.91 2.53
CA THR A 28 11.20 -4.65 2.44
C THR A 28 9.69 -4.92 2.41
N ALA A 29 8.87 -3.92 2.71
CA ALA A 29 7.41 -4.00 2.55
C ALA A 29 7.07 -4.39 1.11
N ARG A 30 7.72 -3.78 0.12
CA ARG A 30 7.54 -4.13 -1.29
C ARG A 30 7.79 -5.62 -1.57
N GLN A 31 8.90 -6.18 -1.09
CA GLN A 31 9.23 -7.59 -1.30
C GLN A 31 8.23 -8.54 -0.63
N LYS A 32 7.71 -8.16 0.55
CA LYS A 32 6.67 -8.94 1.22
C LYS A 32 5.37 -8.91 0.41
N ALA A 33 4.96 -7.74 -0.08
CA ALA A 33 3.78 -7.58 -0.93
C ALA A 33 3.90 -8.45 -2.19
N ASP A 34 5.03 -8.36 -2.91
CA ASP A 34 5.26 -9.14 -4.13
C ASP A 34 5.10 -10.66 -3.90
N ILE A 35 5.64 -11.18 -2.79
CA ILE A 35 5.51 -12.60 -2.42
C ILE A 35 4.04 -12.97 -2.20
N LEU A 36 3.30 -12.17 -1.44
CA LEU A 36 1.91 -12.44 -1.09
C LEU A 36 0.99 -12.31 -2.31
N GLU A 37 1.16 -11.27 -3.10
CA GLU A 37 0.36 -11.00 -4.29
C GLU A 37 0.59 -12.07 -5.36
N THR A 38 1.85 -12.47 -5.58
CA THR A 38 2.18 -13.56 -6.51
C THR A 38 1.60 -14.89 -6.04
N ALA A 39 1.71 -15.21 -4.76
CA ALA A 39 1.17 -16.44 -4.21
C ALA A 39 -0.37 -16.47 -4.26
N MET A 40 -1.01 -15.32 -3.97
CA MET A 40 -2.45 -15.16 -4.05
C MET A 40 -2.96 -15.35 -5.48
N GLN A 41 -2.28 -14.75 -6.46
CA GLN A 41 -2.59 -14.90 -7.88
C GLN A 41 -2.56 -16.38 -8.30
N ARG A 42 -1.48 -17.08 -7.97
CA ARG A 42 -1.34 -18.52 -8.27
C ARG A 42 -2.42 -19.37 -7.61
N ALA A 43 -2.71 -19.11 -6.34
CA ALA A 43 -3.76 -19.85 -5.62
C ALA A 43 -5.14 -19.68 -6.27
N LEU A 44 -5.45 -18.49 -6.80
CA LEU A 44 -6.70 -18.24 -7.52
C LEU A 44 -6.74 -18.93 -8.88
N GLU A 45 -5.63 -18.92 -9.63
CA GLU A 45 -5.50 -19.63 -10.91
C GLU A 45 -5.67 -21.15 -10.73
N GLU A 46 -5.10 -21.71 -9.67
CA GLU A 46 -5.24 -23.14 -9.33
C GLU A 46 -6.66 -23.50 -8.88
N ALA A 47 -7.26 -22.68 -8.01
CA ALA A 47 -8.60 -22.93 -7.50
C ALA A 47 -9.70 -22.69 -8.55
N TYR A 48 -9.49 -21.76 -9.48
CA TYR A 48 -10.48 -21.37 -10.49
C TYR A 48 -9.87 -21.24 -11.90
N PRO A 49 -9.47 -22.35 -12.55
CA PRO A 49 -8.74 -22.30 -13.82
C PRO A 49 -9.49 -21.65 -14.99
N LEU A 50 -10.82 -21.63 -14.94
CA LEU A 50 -11.68 -21.07 -16.01
C LEU A 50 -12.05 -19.59 -15.76
N SER A 51 -11.54 -18.97 -14.69
CA SER A 51 -11.97 -17.64 -14.27
C SER A 51 -11.25 -16.49 -14.98
N ASN A 52 -10.17 -16.76 -15.73
CA ASN A 52 -9.23 -15.75 -16.25
C ASN A 52 -8.79 -14.78 -15.14
N ALA A 53 -8.38 -15.35 -14.00
CA ALA A 53 -8.01 -14.60 -12.79
C ALA A 53 -6.92 -13.56 -13.08
N GLU A 54 -5.99 -13.85 -13.98
CA GLU A 54 -4.91 -12.95 -14.39
C GLU A 54 -5.39 -11.63 -15.01
N ARG A 55 -6.60 -11.62 -15.59
CA ARG A 55 -7.24 -10.42 -16.14
C ARG A 55 -8.26 -9.81 -15.20
N ARG A 56 -8.94 -10.63 -14.40
CA ARG A 56 -10.08 -10.21 -13.57
C ARG A 56 -9.70 -9.86 -12.14
N PHE A 57 -8.49 -10.23 -11.72
CA PHE A 57 -7.99 -10.01 -10.39
C PHE A 57 -6.62 -9.35 -10.45
N ILE A 58 -6.53 -8.16 -9.87
CA ILE A 58 -5.29 -7.40 -9.72
C ILE A 58 -5.03 -7.31 -8.21
N PRO A 59 -4.21 -8.22 -7.64
CA PRO A 59 -3.93 -8.22 -6.22
C PRO A 59 -3.21 -6.93 -5.82
N TYR A 60 -3.52 -6.48 -4.60
CA TYR A 60 -2.83 -5.40 -3.92
C TYR A 60 -2.93 -5.63 -2.42
N ILE A 61 -1.80 -5.87 -1.77
CA ILE A 61 -1.68 -5.96 -0.32
C ILE A 61 -1.18 -4.61 0.21
N GLU A 62 -1.99 -3.94 1.01
CA GLU A 62 -1.51 -2.81 1.78
C GLU A 62 -0.69 -3.36 2.96
N MET A 63 0.63 -3.19 2.89
CA MET A 63 1.54 -3.76 3.89
C MET A 63 1.42 -3.07 5.25
N HIS A 64 1.11 -1.78 5.24
CA HIS A 64 0.99 -0.93 6.41
C HIS A 64 -0.40 -0.29 6.47
N GLU A 65 -0.68 0.48 7.52
CA GLU A 65 -1.91 1.26 7.56
C GLU A 65 -1.96 2.30 6.43
N PHE A 66 -3.15 2.66 5.98
CA PHE A 66 -3.41 3.75 5.03
C PHE A 66 -2.65 5.04 5.34
N GLU A 67 -2.45 5.35 6.63
CA GLU A 67 -1.65 6.48 7.07
C GLU A 67 -0.22 6.52 6.52
N ALA A 68 0.38 5.38 6.16
CA ALA A 68 1.68 5.33 5.48
C ALA A 68 1.69 6.20 4.22
N LEU A 69 0.61 6.14 3.42
CA LEU A 69 0.48 6.93 2.19
C LEU A 69 0.43 8.45 2.46
N LEU A 70 0.01 8.89 3.65
CA LEU A 70 -0.08 10.31 3.99
C LEU A 70 1.30 10.95 4.14
N PHE A 71 2.35 10.16 4.37
CA PHE A 71 3.73 10.64 4.42
C PHE A 71 4.32 10.98 3.04
N SER A 72 3.56 10.75 1.95
CA SER A 72 3.95 11.18 0.59
C SER A 72 4.07 12.70 0.42
N ASP A 73 3.43 13.50 1.29
CA ASP A 73 3.63 14.94 1.33
C ASP A 73 3.73 15.43 2.78
N ALA A 74 4.97 15.58 3.25
CA ALA A 74 5.26 16.03 4.61
C ALA A 74 4.71 17.43 4.91
N ARG A 75 4.61 18.31 3.91
CA ARG A 75 4.09 19.68 4.10
C ARG A 75 2.60 19.66 4.37
N ILE A 76 1.84 18.94 3.53
CA ILE A 76 0.39 18.82 3.70
C ILE A 76 0.07 18.06 4.99
N LEU A 77 0.81 16.98 5.27
CA LEU A 77 0.63 16.24 6.51
C LEU A 77 0.87 17.16 7.71
N ALA A 78 1.97 17.91 7.76
CA ALA A 78 2.27 18.89 8.81
C ALA A 78 1.15 19.91 8.98
N GLU A 79 0.75 20.58 7.90
CA GLU A 79 -0.26 21.65 7.92
C GLU A 79 -1.61 21.13 8.44
N LYS A 80 -2.06 19.96 7.98
CA LYS A 80 -3.37 19.41 8.33
C LYS A 80 -3.41 18.77 9.72
N THR A 81 -2.26 18.43 10.27
CA THR A 81 -2.15 17.79 11.59
C THR A 81 -1.60 18.72 12.65
N ASP A 82 -1.19 19.95 12.31
CA ASP A 82 -0.49 20.88 13.22
C ASP A 82 0.75 20.21 13.87
N ILE A 83 1.49 19.45 13.06
CA ILE A 83 2.73 18.78 13.44
C ILE A 83 3.90 19.55 12.83
N ASP A 84 5.01 19.66 13.57
CA ASP A 84 6.26 20.17 13.02
C ASP A 84 6.75 19.29 11.86
N ILE A 85 6.88 19.88 10.67
CA ILE A 85 7.39 19.20 9.48
C ILE A 85 8.76 18.53 9.71
N SER A 86 9.59 19.08 10.61
CA SER A 86 10.89 18.47 10.96
C SER A 86 10.73 17.10 11.61
N ALA A 87 9.66 16.88 12.37
CA ALA A 87 9.37 15.60 12.99
C ALA A 87 8.89 14.56 11.97
N ILE A 88 8.12 15.00 10.96
CA ILE A 88 7.68 14.14 9.85
C ILE A 88 8.86 13.72 8.98
N HIS A 89 9.76 14.66 8.66
CA HIS A 89 10.97 14.33 7.90
C HIS A 89 11.87 13.34 8.65
N ARG A 90 11.99 13.44 9.99
CA ARG A 90 12.74 12.45 10.76
C ARG A 90 12.19 11.02 10.60
N ILE A 91 10.87 10.88 10.61
CA ILE A 91 10.20 9.59 10.36
C ILE A 91 10.52 9.08 8.95
N LEU A 92 10.44 9.95 7.95
CA LEU A 92 10.79 9.61 6.57
C LEU A 92 12.26 9.21 6.43
N ASP A 93 13.18 9.91 7.09
CA ASP A 93 14.61 9.62 7.08
C ASP A 93 14.93 8.26 7.73
N GLU A 94 14.17 7.87 8.75
CA GLU A 94 14.31 6.57 9.44
C GLU A 94 13.87 5.39 8.55
N HIS A 95 12.89 5.59 7.67
CA HIS A 95 12.27 4.53 6.86
C HIS A 95 12.60 4.59 5.36
N GLY A 96 13.12 5.71 4.87
CA GLY A 96 13.47 5.96 3.48
C GLY A 96 12.29 6.39 2.60
N GLU A 97 11.17 5.66 2.64
CA GLU A 97 9.99 5.95 1.83
C GLU A 97 8.66 5.69 2.58
N PRO A 98 7.55 6.33 2.15
CA PRO A 98 6.27 6.22 2.85
C PRO A 98 5.77 4.78 3.01
N GLU A 99 5.94 3.95 1.98
CA GLU A 99 5.48 2.56 1.95
C GLU A 99 6.29 1.61 2.82
N GLU A 100 7.39 2.08 3.45
CA GLU A 100 8.23 1.30 4.38
C GLU A 100 8.08 1.77 5.84
N ILE A 101 7.20 2.74 6.12
CA ILE A 101 6.92 3.22 7.48
C ILE A 101 6.25 2.10 8.26
N ASN A 102 7.05 1.54 9.17
CA ASN A 102 6.97 0.14 9.61
C ASN A 102 5.86 -0.17 10.64
N ASP A 103 5.75 -1.47 10.88
CA ASP A 103 4.73 -2.31 11.50
C ASP A 103 4.99 -2.76 12.94
N ASP A 104 5.93 -2.16 13.68
CA ASP A 104 5.92 -2.44 15.12
C ASP A 104 4.54 -1.98 15.64
N PRO A 105 3.78 -2.82 16.39
CA PRO A 105 2.54 -2.37 17.00
C PRO A 105 2.68 -1.07 17.78
N GLN A 106 3.87 -0.66 18.20
CA GLN A 106 4.14 0.64 18.81
C GLN A 106 4.48 1.76 17.80
N GLN A 107 4.93 1.43 16.59
CA GLN A 107 5.41 2.36 15.55
C GLN A 107 4.56 2.38 14.26
N ALA A 108 3.37 1.78 14.27
CA ALA A 108 2.44 1.84 13.13
C ALA A 108 2.24 3.30 12.65
N PRO A 109 2.07 3.56 11.33
CA PRO A 109 2.09 4.92 10.77
C PRO A 109 1.14 5.89 11.47
N SER A 110 -0.09 5.44 11.77
CA SER A 110 -1.06 6.28 12.47
C SER A 110 -0.67 6.59 13.92
N LYS A 111 0.05 5.67 14.60
CA LYS A 111 0.56 5.86 15.96
C LYS A 111 1.70 6.85 15.97
N GLN A 112 2.53 6.87 14.92
CA GLN A 112 3.57 7.90 14.79
C GLN A 112 2.96 9.30 14.67
N ILE A 113 1.92 9.45 13.85
CA ILE A 113 1.18 10.72 13.75
C ILE A 113 0.54 11.07 15.11
N MET A 114 -0.13 10.12 15.76
CA MET A 114 -0.79 10.35 17.07
C MET A 114 0.21 10.66 18.20
N ALA A 115 1.42 10.13 18.13
CA ALA A 115 2.48 10.43 19.09
C ALA A 115 2.97 11.87 18.98
N LEU A 116 2.96 12.43 17.75
CA LEU A 116 3.30 13.82 17.49
C LEU A 116 2.11 14.77 17.76
N ASN A 117 0.89 14.36 17.43
CA ASN A 117 -0.33 15.06 17.80
C ASN A 117 -1.49 14.09 18.09
N ASN A 118 -1.86 13.99 19.38
CA ASN A 118 -2.93 13.11 19.86
C ASN A 118 -4.34 13.47 19.36
N SER A 119 -4.50 14.67 18.79
CA SER A 119 -5.76 15.12 18.20
C SER A 119 -6.01 14.53 16.81
N TYR A 120 -5.03 13.80 16.24
CA TYR A 120 -5.19 13.12 14.96
C TYR A 120 -6.33 12.10 14.99
N ARG A 121 -7.27 12.24 14.04
CA ARG A 121 -8.43 11.35 13.87
C ARG A 121 -8.32 10.62 12.54
N LYS A 122 -7.83 9.37 12.59
CA LYS A 122 -7.61 8.48 11.43
C LYS A 122 -8.63 8.64 10.30
N VAL A 123 -9.91 8.42 10.62
CA VAL A 123 -10.97 8.34 9.60
C VAL A 123 -11.27 9.69 8.96
N THR A 124 -11.40 10.76 9.73
CA THR A 124 -11.81 12.08 9.21
C THR A 124 -10.63 12.87 8.68
N MET A 125 -9.54 12.93 9.43
CA MET A 125 -8.34 13.66 9.04
C MET A 125 -7.57 12.93 7.94
N GLY A 126 -7.41 11.61 8.03
CA GLY A 126 -6.69 10.84 7.01
C GLY A 126 -7.29 11.00 5.61
N LYS A 127 -8.62 11.00 5.49
CA LYS A 127 -9.31 11.27 4.22
C LYS A 127 -9.04 12.68 3.70
N ALA A 128 -9.22 13.69 4.56
CA ALA A 128 -9.01 15.09 4.18
C ALA A 128 -7.55 15.38 3.79
N ILE A 129 -6.59 14.71 4.45
CA ILE A 129 -5.17 14.80 4.12
C ILE A 129 -4.92 14.14 2.76
N ALA A 130 -5.35 12.90 2.55
CA ALA A 130 -5.17 12.21 1.27
C ALA A 130 -5.80 12.95 0.09
N GLU A 131 -6.97 13.56 0.30
CA GLU A 131 -7.62 14.41 -0.69
C GLU A 131 -6.79 15.66 -1.02
N ALA A 132 -6.20 16.30 0.00
CA ALA A 132 -5.32 17.45 -0.19
C ALA A 132 -3.99 17.09 -0.88
N ILE A 133 -3.43 15.92 -0.58
CA ILE A 133 -2.20 15.39 -1.22
C ILE A 133 -2.44 15.09 -2.70
N GLY A 134 -3.57 14.44 -2.99
CA GLY A 134 -3.98 14.08 -4.34
C GLY A 134 -3.27 12.84 -4.89
N ILE A 135 -3.96 12.18 -5.83
CA ILE A 135 -3.46 10.98 -6.51
C ILE A 135 -2.10 11.18 -7.21
N PRO A 136 -1.80 12.31 -7.88
CA PRO A 136 -0.50 12.49 -8.54
C PRO A 136 0.68 12.36 -7.58
N THR A 137 0.62 13.02 -6.42
CA THR A 137 1.69 12.98 -5.40
C THR A 137 1.82 11.60 -4.78
N LEU A 138 0.68 10.96 -4.45
CA LEU A 138 0.66 9.58 -3.95
C LEU A 138 1.38 8.63 -4.91
N ARG A 139 1.12 8.76 -6.21
CA ARG A 139 1.75 7.91 -7.24
C ARG A 139 3.23 8.16 -7.41
N GLU A 140 3.67 9.41 -7.24
CA GLU A 140 5.08 9.76 -7.35
C GLU A 140 5.90 9.16 -6.20
N LYS A 141 5.33 9.13 -4.99
CA LYS A 141 6.05 8.74 -3.76
C LYS A 141 5.79 7.32 -3.29
N CYS A 142 4.71 6.68 -3.75
CA CYS A 142 4.32 5.32 -3.36
C CYS A 142 4.32 4.44 -4.61
N SER A 143 5.46 3.80 -4.86
CA SER A 143 5.72 3.05 -6.09
C SER A 143 4.81 1.82 -6.23
N HIS A 144 4.56 1.10 -5.14
CA HIS A 144 3.70 -0.08 -5.13
C HIS A 144 2.24 0.31 -5.39
N PHE A 145 1.76 1.36 -4.73
CA PHE A 145 0.45 1.95 -5.00
C PHE A 145 0.30 2.42 -6.46
N ASN A 146 1.32 3.11 -7.00
CA ASN A 146 1.31 3.57 -8.39
C ASN A 146 1.23 2.41 -9.39
N GLU A 147 2.03 1.36 -9.20
CA GLU A 147 2.00 0.18 -10.07
C GLU A 147 0.63 -0.51 -10.07
N TRP A 148 -0.01 -0.59 -8.90
CA TRP A 148 -1.37 -1.12 -8.80
C TRP A 148 -2.37 -0.28 -9.60
N LEU A 149 -2.33 1.05 -9.47
CA LEU A 149 -3.20 1.93 -10.25
C LEU A 149 -2.95 1.83 -11.76
N ILE A 150 -1.69 1.77 -12.20
CA ILE A 150 -1.34 1.57 -13.61
C ILE A 150 -1.97 0.28 -14.16
N ARG A 151 -1.93 -0.81 -13.39
CA ARG A 151 -2.55 -2.08 -13.80
C ARG A 151 -4.07 -1.95 -13.93
N LEU A 152 -4.72 -1.24 -13.01
CA LEU A 152 -6.16 -0.97 -13.07
C LEU A 152 -6.54 -0.10 -14.28
N GLU A 153 -5.78 0.97 -14.53
CA GLU A 153 -6.01 1.90 -15.64
C GLU A 153 -5.90 1.21 -17.00
N ARG A 154 -4.99 0.25 -17.14
CA ARG A 154 -4.85 -0.58 -18.36
C ARG A 154 -6.11 -1.41 -18.67
N LEU A 155 -6.95 -1.72 -17.67
CA LEU A 155 -8.23 -2.39 -17.89
C LEU A 155 -9.29 -1.50 -18.55
N ALA A 156 -9.14 -0.18 -18.48
CA ALA A 156 -10.02 0.76 -19.17
C ALA A 156 -9.62 0.89 -20.65
N VAL A 157 -8.31 1.02 -20.93
CA VAL A 157 -7.78 1.21 -22.29
C VAL A 157 -8.08 0.03 -23.23
N GLY A 158 -8.18 -1.20 -22.70
CA GLY A 158 -8.57 -2.37 -23.48
C GLY A 158 -10.02 -2.36 -24.01
N ARG A 159 -10.91 -1.52 -23.45
CA ARG A 159 -12.34 -1.50 -23.83
C ARG A 159 -12.63 -0.60 -25.03
N ASP A 160 -11.83 0.44 -25.23
CA ASP A 160 -12.04 1.41 -26.32
C ASP A 160 -11.56 0.83 -27.66
N THR A 161 -10.53 -0.03 -27.65
CA THR A 161 -9.98 -0.66 -28.86
C THR A 161 -10.81 -1.84 -29.41
N GLU A 162 -11.73 -2.40 -28.63
CA GLU A 162 -12.68 -3.42 -29.10
C GLU A 162 -13.96 -2.81 -29.71
N GLN A 163 -14.28 -1.55 -29.39
CA GLN A 163 -15.44 -0.85 -29.96
C GLN A 163 -15.15 -0.30 -31.37
N GLU A 164 -13.90 0.08 -31.67
CA GLU A 164 -13.51 0.58 -33.01
C GLU A 164 -13.34 -0.52 -34.07
N LYS A 165 -13.24 -1.80 -33.68
CA LYS A 165 -13.13 -2.92 -34.64
C LYS A 165 -14.47 -3.52 -35.08
N ASN A 166 -15.58 -3.03 -34.53
CA ASN A 166 -16.94 -3.47 -34.83
C ASN A 166 -17.79 -2.35 -35.48
N GLN A 167 -17.16 -1.32 -36.06
CA GLN A 167 -17.80 -0.29 -36.88
C GLN A 167 -17.30 -0.33 -38.32
#